data_AF-A0A3N4MTW1-F1
#
_entry.id   AF-A0A3N4MTW1-F1
#
_cell.length_a   1.000
_cell.length_b   1.000
_cell.length_c   1.000
_cell.angle_alpha   90.00
_cell.angle_beta   90.00
_cell.angle_gamma   90.00
#
_symmetry.space_group_name_H-M   'P 1'
#
loop_
_entity.id
_entity.type
_entity.pdbx_description
1 polymer ?
#
loop_
_entity_poly.entity_id
_entity_poly.type
_entity_poly.pdbx_seq_one_letter_code
_entity_poly.pdbx_strand_id
1 'polypeptide(L)'
;MLPFALLATTAMPALADERQAGLIQQEQTRQEQQRLRQLEQQMQSAPDVRLDRTAEAVSSLLLPQNESPCFTVHDISLVGDSANKFQFALNKAIKQSGFKPGV
;
A
#
# COMPACT_ATOMS: atom_id res chain seq x y z
N MET A 1 41.63 -56.67 -58.75
CA MET A 1 40.82 -55.69 -59.51
C MET A 1 39.47 -55.57 -58.82
N LEU A 2 39.30 -54.51 -58.03
CA LEU A 2 38.12 -54.13 -57.21
C LEU A 2 37.06 -53.40 -58.08
N PRO A 3 35.76 -53.33 -57.70
CA PRO A 3 35.28 -52.30 -56.75
C PRO A 3 34.28 -52.86 -55.71
N PHE A 4 34.47 -52.65 -54.41
CA PHE A 4 34.20 -51.44 -53.61
C PHE A 4 32.71 -51.00 -53.68
N ALA A 5 31.90 -51.62 -52.83
CA ALA A 5 30.59 -51.09 -52.44
C ALA A 5 30.80 -49.91 -51.48
N LEU A 6 30.20 -48.76 -51.78
CA LEU A 6 30.27 -47.57 -50.94
C LEU A 6 28.84 -47.06 -50.72
N LEU A 7 28.19 -47.53 -49.64
CA LEU A 7 27.03 -46.85 -49.08
C LEU A 7 27.54 -45.71 -48.20
N ALA A 8 27.27 -44.47 -48.62
CA ALA A 8 27.43 -43.29 -47.77
C ALA A 8 26.04 -42.85 -47.30
N THR A 9 25.68 -43.20 -46.06
CA THR A 9 24.61 -42.55 -45.30
C THR A 9 25.24 -41.80 -44.14
N THR A 10 25.38 -40.49 -44.29
CA THR A 10 25.64 -39.58 -43.15
C THR A 10 24.63 -38.46 -43.17
N ALA A 11 23.56 -38.62 -42.41
CA ALA A 11 22.69 -37.52 -42.02
C ALA A 11 22.52 -37.58 -40.50
N MET A 12 23.23 -36.72 -39.77
CA MET A 12 22.86 -36.34 -38.40
C MET A 12 23.38 -34.94 -38.05
N PRO A 13 22.52 -33.90 -38.08
CA PRO A 13 22.73 -32.67 -37.35
C PRO A 13 21.74 -32.62 -36.17
N ALA A 14 22.09 -33.21 -35.02
CA ALA A 14 21.23 -33.20 -33.82
C ALA A 14 21.61 -32.13 -32.78
N LEU A 15 22.78 -31.48 -32.91
CA LEU A 15 23.36 -30.58 -31.89
C LEU A 15 22.89 -29.12 -31.97
N ALA A 16 22.32 -28.68 -33.09
CA ALA A 16 21.86 -27.30 -33.26
C ALA A 16 20.50 -27.06 -32.57
N ASP A 17 19.65 -28.09 -32.52
CA ASP A 17 18.29 -28.06 -31.99
C ASP A 17 18.29 -27.92 -30.45
N GLU A 18 19.21 -28.61 -29.77
CA GLU A 18 19.34 -28.56 -28.30
C GLU A 18 19.76 -27.17 -27.78
N ARG A 19 20.60 -26.44 -28.52
CA ARG A 19 21.02 -25.07 -28.15
C ARG A 19 19.88 -24.07 -28.31
N GLN A 20 19.09 -24.20 -29.37
CA GLN A 20 17.91 -23.35 -29.58
C GLN A 20 16.82 -23.65 -28.54
N ALA A 21 16.57 -24.92 -28.23
CA ALA A 21 15.66 -25.31 -27.15
C ALA A 21 16.08 -24.72 -25.79
N GLY A 22 17.38 -24.75 -25.46
CA GLY A 22 17.90 -24.15 -24.23
C GLY A 22 17.68 -22.63 -24.13
N LEU A 23 17.83 -21.90 -25.24
CA LEU A 23 17.59 -20.45 -25.28
C LEU A 23 16.10 -20.12 -25.11
N ILE A 24 15.21 -20.86 -25.78
CA ILE A 24 13.76 -20.68 -25.66
C ILE A 24 13.31 -20.92 -24.21
N GLN A 25 13.82 -21.97 -23.58
CA GLN A 25 13.50 -22.30 -22.19
C GLN A 25 14.00 -21.23 -21.21
N GLN A 26 15.16 -20.64 -21.47
CA GLN A 26 15.70 -19.54 -20.66
C GLN A 26 14.85 -18.26 -20.79
N GLU A 27 14.37 -17.94 -22.00
CA GLU A 27 13.48 -16.81 -22.25
C GLU A 27 12.12 -16.99 -21.57
N GLN A 28 11.52 -18.17 -21.69
CA GLN A 28 10.25 -18.50 -21.03
C GLN A 28 10.36 -18.33 -19.50
N THR A 29 11.43 -18.86 -18.91
CA THR A 29 11.69 -18.71 -17.47
C THR A 29 11.79 -17.25 -17.05
N ARG A 30 12.46 -16.41 -17.85
CA ARG A 30 12.55 -14.97 -17.58
C ARG A 30 11.19 -14.28 -17.63
N GLN A 31 10.35 -14.62 -18.60
CA GLN A 31 9.01 -14.04 -18.73
C GLN A 31 8.13 -14.39 -17.54
N GLU A 32 8.17 -15.65 -17.08
CA GLU A 32 7.42 -16.09 -15.90
C GLU A 32 7.86 -15.34 -14.63
N GLN A 33 9.16 -15.18 -14.42
CA GLN A 33 9.70 -14.38 -13.30
C GLN A 33 9.25 -12.92 -13.36
N GLN A 34 9.22 -12.31 -14.55
CA GLN A 34 8.74 -10.94 -14.71
C GLN A 34 7.26 -10.82 -14.35
N ARG A 35 6.43 -11.77 -14.80
CA ARG A 35 5.00 -11.81 -14.51
C ARG A 35 4.72 -11.96 -13.01
N LEU A 36 5.47 -12.83 -12.34
CA LEU A 36 5.38 -13.01 -10.88
C LEU A 36 5.72 -11.72 -10.13
N ARG A 37 6.81 -11.05 -10.48
CA ARG A 37 7.18 -9.77 -9.83
C ARG A 37 6.13 -8.68 -10.03
N GLN A 38 5.56 -8.60 -11.23
CA GLN A 38 4.50 -7.63 -11.50
C GLN A 38 3.23 -7.94 -10.69
N LEU A 39 2.89 -9.22 -10.51
CA LEU A 39 1.76 -9.63 -9.68
C LEU A 39 2.00 -9.29 -8.21
N GLU A 40 3.20 -9.59 -7.69
CA GLU A 40 3.57 -9.24 -6.31
C GLU A 40 3.45 -7.73 -6.05
N GLN A 41 3.95 -6.89 -6.97
CA GLN A 41 3.83 -5.44 -6.84
C GLN A 41 2.38 -4.95 -6.84
N GLN A 42 1.50 -5.56 -7.64
CA GLN A 42 0.07 -5.23 -7.65
C GLN A 42 -0.66 -5.70 -6.38
N MET A 43 -0.21 -6.80 -5.79
CA MET A 43 -0.82 -7.39 -4.59
C MET A 43 -0.21 -6.87 -3.28
N GLN A 44 0.83 -6.04 -3.34
CA GLN A 44 1.37 -5.37 -2.14
C GLN A 44 0.28 -4.48 -1.53
N SER A 45 -0.18 -4.86 -0.33
CA SER A 45 -1.08 -4.04 0.46
C SER A 45 -0.46 -2.68 0.73
N ALA A 46 -1.28 -1.63 0.73
CA ALA A 46 -0.87 -0.35 1.28
C ALA A 46 -0.33 -0.57 2.71
N PRO A 47 0.72 0.17 3.12
CA PRO A 47 1.27 0.06 4.47
C PRO A 47 0.15 0.26 5.50
N ASP A 48 0.11 -0.60 6.51
CA ASP A 48 -0.81 -0.46 7.64
C ASP A 48 -0.41 0.78 8.45
N VAL A 49 -1.00 1.95 8.12
CA VAL A 49 -0.77 3.19 8.85
C VAL A 49 -1.59 3.13 10.13
N ARG A 50 -0.98 2.59 11.18
CA ARG A 50 -1.50 2.68 12.54
C ARG A 50 -1.18 4.07 13.09
N LEU A 51 -2.19 4.92 13.16
CA LEU A 51 -2.11 6.13 13.98
C LEU A 51 -2.11 5.67 15.43
N ASP A 52 -1.01 5.89 16.15
CA ASP A 52 -0.91 5.65 17.59
C ASP A 52 -1.92 6.52 18.32
N ARG A 53 -3.13 5.99 18.47
CA ARG A 53 -4.20 6.65 19.20
C ARG A 53 -4.04 6.28 20.67
N THR A 54 -3.09 6.89 21.35
CA THR A 54 -3.24 7.06 22.80
C THR A 54 -4.30 8.15 23.01
N ALA A 55 -5.55 7.71 22.98
CA ALA A 55 -6.70 8.48 23.48
C ALA A 55 -6.51 8.88 24.97
N GLU A 56 -5.52 8.30 25.65
CA GLU A 56 -5.14 8.63 27.02
C GLU A 56 -4.49 10.00 27.19
N ALA A 57 -3.87 10.58 26.14
CA ALA A 57 -3.21 11.89 26.27
C ALA A 57 -4.20 13.07 26.38
N VAL A 58 -5.49 12.86 26.09
CA VAL A 58 -6.50 13.94 26.17
C VAL A 58 -7.08 14.07 27.58
N SER A 59 -7.04 13.01 28.40
CA SER A 59 -7.50 13.04 29.79
C SER A 59 -6.58 13.84 30.73
N SER A 60 -5.39 14.23 30.28
CA SER A 60 -4.40 14.96 31.08
C SER A 60 -4.44 16.49 30.90
N LEU A 61 -5.20 17.03 29.95
CA LEU A 61 -5.44 18.47 29.86
C LEU A 61 -6.58 18.87 30.81
N LEU A 62 -6.27 18.91 32.10
CA LEU A 62 -7.12 19.57 33.08
C LEU A 62 -7.08 21.08 32.83
N LEU A 63 -8.16 21.61 32.26
CA LEU A 63 -8.38 23.04 32.18
C LEU A 63 -8.58 23.60 33.61
N PRO A 64 -7.97 24.75 33.94
CA PRO A 64 -8.22 25.42 35.21
C PRO A 64 -9.71 25.78 35.32
N GLN A 65 -10.34 25.40 36.43
CA GLN A 65 -11.80 25.55 36.61
C GLN A 65 -12.20 26.95 37.09
N ASN A 66 -11.28 27.69 37.72
CA ASN A 66 -11.56 28.95 38.39
C ASN A 66 -10.66 30.08 37.84
N GLU A 67 -10.64 30.24 36.52
CA GLU A 67 -9.93 31.35 35.89
C GLU A 67 -10.70 32.66 36.12
N SER A 68 -9.95 33.73 36.40
CA SER A 68 -10.50 35.07 36.51
C SER A 68 -9.53 36.07 35.88
N PRO A 69 -10.00 36.96 34.99
CA PRO A 69 -11.39 37.10 34.51
C PRO A 69 -11.79 36.01 33.50
N CYS A 70 -13.06 35.61 33.50
CA CYS A 70 -13.64 34.62 32.58
C CYS A 70 -14.89 35.17 31.89
N PHE A 71 -15.24 34.61 30.72
CA PHE A 71 -16.43 34.97 29.95
C PHE A 71 -17.16 33.71 29.47
N THR A 72 -18.47 33.84 29.29
CA THR A 72 -19.33 32.74 28.86
C THR A 72 -19.19 32.49 27.35
N VAL A 73 -18.95 31.24 26.98
CA VAL A 73 -18.95 30.81 25.58
C VAL A 73 -20.35 30.30 25.20
N HIS A 74 -20.94 30.87 24.15
CA HIS A 74 -22.28 30.52 23.68
C HIS A 74 -22.27 29.54 22.50
N ASP A 75 -21.29 29.66 21.60
CA ASP A 75 -21.23 28.85 20.38
C ASP A 75 -19.78 28.50 20.04
N ILE A 76 -19.59 27.33 19.43
CA ILE A 76 -18.29 26.85 18.95
C ILE A 76 -18.47 26.43 17.49
N SER A 77 -17.75 27.09 16.60
CA SER A 77 -17.76 26.79 15.17
C SER A 77 -16.35 26.44 14.66
N LEU A 78 -16.30 25.53 13.68
CA LEU A 78 -15.08 25.20 12.95
C LEU A 78 -15.10 25.94 11.61
N VAL A 79 -14.06 26.71 11.32
CA VAL A 79 -13.95 27.56 10.13
C VAL A 79 -12.72 27.17 9.31
N GLY A 80 -12.82 27.28 7.98
CA GLY A 80 -11.75 27.00 7.01
C GLY A 80 -12.24 26.20 5.81
N ASP A 81 -11.41 26.12 4.76
CA ASP A 81 -11.80 25.58 3.44
C ASP A 81 -12.36 24.15 3.49
N SER A 82 -11.84 23.33 4.40
CA SER A 82 -12.27 21.94 4.59
C SER A 82 -13.16 21.73 5.82
N ALA A 83 -13.58 22.78 6.53
CA ALA A 83 -14.32 22.66 7.80
C ALA A 83 -15.58 21.79 7.66
N ASN A 84 -16.29 21.93 6.53
CA ASN A 84 -17.47 21.13 6.21
C ASN A 84 -17.20 19.61 6.23
N LYS A 85 -16.00 19.19 5.84
CA LYS A 85 -15.59 17.77 5.86
C LYS A 85 -15.38 17.23 7.28
N PHE A 86 -15.18 18.11 8.25
CA PHE A 86 -14.82 17.77 9.63
C PHE A 86 -15.89 18.14 10.67
N GLN A 87 -17.09 18.53 10.24
CA GLN A 87 -18.19 18.83 11.18
C GLN A 87 -18.53 17.63 12.08
N PHE A 88 -18.35 16.40 11.59
CA PHE A 88 -18.48 15.19 12.40
C PHE A 88 -17.52 15.17 13.60
N ALA A 89 -16.29 15.66 13.42
CA ALA A 89 -15.26 15.68 14.45
C ALA A 89 -15.55 16.78 15.48
N LEU A 90 -15.99 17.96 15.02
CA LEU A 90 -16.47 19.03 15.91
C LEU A 90 -17.63 18.55 16.79
N ASN A 91 -18.66 17.95 16.19
CA ASN A 91 -19.80 17.41 16.92
C ASN A 91 -19.39 16.35 17.96
N LYS A 92 -18.40 15.52 17.63
CA LYS A 92 -17.85 14.55 18.58
C LYS A 92 -17.11 15.24 19.73
N ALA A 93 -16.26 16.22 19.44
CA ALA A 93 -15.50 16.96 20.44
C ALA A 93 -16.41 17.74 21.40
N ILE A 94 -17.44 18.43 20.89
CA ILE A 94 -18.44 19.14 21.69
C ILE A 94 -19.09 18.17 22.69
N LYS A 95 -19.54 17.00 22.22
CA LYS A 95 -20.12 15.97 23.10
C LYS A 95 -19.13 15.45 24.15
N GLN A 96 -17.88 15.20 23.77
CA GLN A 96 -16.86 14.68 24.68
C GLN A 96 -16.41 15.69 25.74
N SER A 97 -16.40 16.98 25.40
CA SER A 97 -16.04 18.07 26.32
C SER A 97 -17.13 18.37 27.35
N GLY A 98 -18.36 17.89 27.15
CA GLY A 98 -19.49 18.26 28.01
C GLY A 98 -19.91 19.74 27.87
N PHE A 99 -19.51 20.40 26.77
CA PHE A 99 -19.84 21.80 26.52
C PHE A 99 -21.34 22.05 26.59
N LYS A 100 -21.71 23.10 27.32
CA LYS A 100 -23.08 23.58 27.44
C LYS A 100 -23.08 25.08 27.12
N PRO A 101 -23.80 25.50 26.06
CA PRO A 101 -23.93 26.90 25.72
C PRO A 101 -24.43 27.74 26.90
N GLY A 102 -23.72 28.82 27.22
CA GLY A 102 -24.25 29.82 28.14
C GLY A 102 -24.19 29.51 29.63
N VAL A 103 -23.51 28.43 30.05
CA VAL A 103 -23.47 27.98 31.46
C VAL A 103 -22.07 27.62 31.94
#